data_AF-A0A1J3JJ13-F1
#
_entry.id   AF-A0A1J3JJ13-F1
#
_cell.length_a   1.000
_cell.length_b   1.000
_cell.length_c   1.000
_cell.angle_alpha   90.00
_cell.angle_beta   90.00
_cell.angle_gamma   90.00
#
_symmetry.space_group_name_H-M   'P 1'
#
loop_
_entity.id
_entity.type
_entity.pdbx_description
1 polymer ?
#
loop_
_entity_poly.entity_id
_entity_poly.type
_entity_poly.pdbx_seq_one_letter_code
_entity_poly.pdbx_strand_id
1 'polypeptide(L)'
;YNLQEEDEESLQKGLESVLKIQIAAGAEEIGTHDSEGKSLNVRTASKVEIDRFVKKESSKELKNLSGQICSAHQMGSCRMGIRPKESAVRPTGETWEVGGLFVADTSVFPTALGVNPMVTVQSIAY
;
A
#
# COMPACT_ATOMS: atom_id res chain seq x y z
N TYR A 1 -6.87 4.59 -8.24
CA TYR A 1 -7.17 4.96 -6.85
C TYR A 1 -7.41 6.47 -6.81
N ASN A 2 -8.31 6.94 -5.95
CA ASN A 2 -8.41 8.37 -5.62
C ASN A 2 -7.61 8.58 -4.34
N LEU A 3 -6.37 9.05 -4.49
CA LEU A 3 -5.47 9.28 -3.37
C LEU A 3 -5.78 10.63 -2.72
N GLN A 4 -5.67 10.70 -1.40
CA GLN A 4 -5.53 12.00 -0.72
C GLN A 4 -4.11 12.54 -0.94
N GLU A 5 -3.92 13.84 -0.70
CA GLU A 5 -2.60 14.46 -0.82
C GLU A 5 -1.58 13.80 0.12
N GLU A 6 -1.99 13.46 1.35
CA GLU A 6 -1.11 12.80 2.31
C GLU A 6 -0.71 11.37 1.88
N ASP A 7 -1.60 10.65 1.19
CA ASP A 7 -1.30 9.32 0.65
C ASP A 7 -0.25 9.41 -0.46
N GLU A 8 -0.40 10.36 -1.38
CA GLU A 8 0.53 10.60 -2.48
C GLU A 8 1.91 11.00 -1.95
N GLU A 9 1.98 11.95 -1.02
CA GLU A 9 3.23 12.34 -0.37
C GLU A 9 3.93 11.17 0.32
N SER A 10 3.17 10.32 1.02
CA SER A 10 3.71 9.17 1.75
C SER A 10 4.32 8.15 0.78
N LEU A 11 3.66 7.90 -0.35
CA LEU A 11 4.15 7.02 -1.40
C LEU A 11 5.42 7.58 -2.07
N GLN A 12 5.46 8.88 -2.36
CA GLN A 12 6.64 9.54 -2.93
C GLN A 12 7.86 9.47 -2.01
N LYS A 13 7.66 9.73 -0.70
CA LYS A 13 8.71 9.56 0.33
C LYS A 13 9.18 8.11 0.43
N GLY A 14 8.25 7.16 0.33
CA GLY A 14 8.56 5.72 0.29
C GLY A 14 9.41 5.35 -0.92
N LEU A 15 9.06 5.84 -2.10
CA LEU A 15 9.79 5.58 -3.35
C LEU A 15 11.20 6.14 -3.31
N GLU A 16 11.38 7.37 -2.81
CA GLU A 16 12.70 7.97 -2.60
C GLU A 16 13.56 7.10 -1.67
N SER A 17 12.96 6.63 -0.57
CA SER A 17 13.65 5.80 0.42
C SER A 17 14.07 4.46 -0.18
N VAL A 18 13.19 3.80 -0.94
CA VAL A 18 13.50 2.52 -1.61
C VAL A 18 14.62 2.68 -2.63
N LEU A 19 14.60 3.72 -3.47
CA LEU A 19 15.69 3.97 -4.42
C LEU A 19 17.04 4.13 -3.71
N LYS A 20 17.08 4.90 -2.61
CA LYS A 20 18.28 5.06 -1.78
C LYS A 20 18.75 3.76 -1.14
N ILE A 21 17.83 2.94 -0.64
CA ILE A 21 18.12 1.61 -0.08
C ILE A 21 18.75 0.71 -1.16
N GLN A 22 18.18 0.69 -2.36
CA GLN A 22 18.71 -0.14 -3.47
C GLN A 22 20.12 0.30 -3.88
N ILE A 23 20.39 1.61 -3.98
CA ILE A 23 21.74 2.13 -4.21
C ILE A 23 22.69 1.66 -3.10
N ALA A 24 22.31 1.84 -1.84
CA ALA A 24 23.14 1.45 -0.69
C ALA A 24 23.38 -0.07 -0.62
N ALA A 25 22.42 -0.87 -1.08
CA ALA A 25 22.55 -2.32 -1.21
C ALA A 25 23.44 -2.76 -2.39
N GLY A 26 23.91 -1.83 -3.23
CA GLY A 26 24.81 -2.09 -4.35
C GLY A 26 24.12 -2.37 -5.68
N ALA A 27 22.88 -1.89 -5.88
CA ALA A 27 22.20 -1.99 -7.16
C ALA A 27 23.05 -1.36 -8.28
N GLU A 28 23.22 -2.07 -9.40
CA GLU A 28 23.96 -1.55 -10.56
C GLU A 28 23.13 -0.57 -11.38
N GLU A 29 21.81 -0.73 -11.35
CA GLU A 29 20.83 0.08 -12.04
C GLU A 29 19.61 0.26 -11.14
N ILE A 30 19.03 1.46 -11.16
CA ILE A 30 17.80 1.79 -10.45
C ILE A 30 16.78 2.41 -11.39
N GLY A 31 15.51 2.26 -11.05
CA GLY A 31 14.38 2.82 -11.77
C GLY A 31 13.10 2.64 -10.97
N THR A 32 12.01 3.14 -11.53
CA THR A 32 10.66 3.06 -10.95
C THR A 32 9.77 2.24 -11.89
N HIS A 33 8.61 1.79 -11.38
CA HIS A 33 7.58 1.14 -12.19
C HIS A 33 6.60 2.16 -12.78
N ASP A 34 7.11 3.35 -13.15
CA ASP A 34 6.30 4.34 -13.84
C ASP A 34 6.27 4.09 -15.35
N SER A 35 5.27 4.64 -16.03
CA SER A 35 4.98 4.41 -17.44
C SER A 35 6.08 4.88 -18.40
N GLU A 36 6.97 5.78 -17.96
CA GLU A 36 8.11 6.21 -18.77
C GLU A 36 9.27 5.21 -18.73
N GLY A 37 9.30 4.32 -17.72
CA GLY A 37 10.27 3.23 -17.60
C GLY A 37 11.73 3.71 -17.52
N LYS A 38 11.97 4.90 -16.96
CA LYS A 38 13.32 5.45 -16.87
C LYS A 38 14.17 4.69 -15.85
N SER A 39 15.42 4.46 -16.21
CA SER A 39 16.42 3.85 -15.35
C SER A 39 17.75 4.60 -15.41
N LEU A 40 18.59 4.37 -14.41
CA LEU A 40 19.93 4.95 -14.28
C LEU A 40 20.93 3.89 -13.85
N ASN A 41 22.01 3.73 -14.62
CA ASN A 41 23.15 2.91 -14.20
C ASN A 41 23.96 3.63 -13.11
N VAL A 42 23.93 3.09 -11.90
CA VAL A 42 24.55 3.65 -10.70
C VAL A 42 26.08 3.53 -10.75
N ARG A 43 26.63 2.53 -11.46
CA ARG A 43 28.07 2.29 -11.55
C ARG A 43 28.79 3.36 -12.35
N THR A 44 28.11 3.95 -13.34
CA THR A 44 28.68 4.96 -14.25
C THR A 44 28.24 6.38 -13.94
N ALA A 45 27.11 6.56 -13.25
CA ALA A 45 26.57 7.87 -12.92
C ALA A 45 27.36 8.55 -11.80
N SER A 46 27.50 9.88 -11.88
CA SER A 46 28.00 10.69 -10.79
C SER A 46 26.98 10.79 -9.65
N LYS A 47 27.44 11.13 -8.45
CA LYS A 47 26.56 11.36 -7.28
C LYS A 47 25.48 12.40 -7.55
N VAL A 48 25.81 13.48 -8.29
CA VAL A 48 24.86 14.53 -8.64
C VAL A 48 23.77 14.03 -9.59
N GLU A 49 24.12 13.16 -10.53
CA GLU A 49 23.14 12.53 -11.43
C GLU A 49 22.23 11.57 -10.68
N ILE A 50 22.77 10.79 -9.75
CA ILE A 50 22.01 9.89 -8.88
C ILE A 50 21.01 10.69 -8.03
N ASP A 51 21.47 11.72 -7.32
CA ASP A 51 20.61 12.55 -6.45
C ASP A 51 19.49 13.23 -7.26
N ARG A 52 19.82 13.71 -8.47
CA ARG A 52 18.83 14.30 -9.39
C ARG A 52 17.81 13.28 -9.87
N PHE A 53 18.26 12.10 -10.26
CA PHE A 53 17.39 11.02 -10.71
C PHE A 53 16.43 10.59 -9.61
N VAL A 54 16.96 10.29 -8.42
CA VAL A 54 16.15 9.88 -7.26
C VAL A 54 15.08 10.92 -6.96
N LYS A 55 15.45 12.20 -6.84
CA LYS A 55 14.49 13.28 -6.55
C LYS A 55 13.43 13.43 -7.63
N LYS A 56 13.83 13.35 -8.91
CA LYS A 56 12.92 13.54 -10.04
C LYS A 56 11.92 12.40 -10.15
N GLU A 57 12.39 11.16 -10.06
CA GLU A 57 11.54 9.99 -10.27
C GLU A 57 10.64 9.73 -9.05
N SER A 58 11.11 10.04 -7.83
CA SER A 58 10.28 9.91 -6.62
C SER A 58 9.21 10.99 -6.47
N SER A 59 9.36 12.17 -7.10
CA SER A 59 8.40 13.27 -7.00
C SER A 59 7.37 13.30 -8.13
N LYS A 60 7.33 12.29 -9.00
CA LYS A 60 6.33 12.21 -10.07
C LYS A 60 4.94 12.06 -9.48
N GLU A 61 3.95 12.68 -10.12
CA GLU A 61 2.54 12.49 -9.76
C GLU A 61 2.13 11.03 -9.99
N LEU A 62 1.36 10.48 -9.05
CA LEU A 62 0.89 9.09 -9.07
C LEU A 62 -0.57 9.00 -9.57
N LYS A 63 -0.91 9.82 -10.56
CA LYS A 63 -2.26 9.98 -11.12
C LYS A 63 -2.34 9.42 -12.53
N ASN A 64 -3.55 9.18 -13.02
CA ASN A 64 -3.80 8.79 -14.43
C ASN A 64 -3.01 7.56 -14.89
N LEU A 65 -2.78 6.59 -14.00
CA LEU A 65 -2.04 5.35 -14.28
C LEU A 65 -0.55 5.59 -14.65
N SER A 66 0.03 6.73 -14.28
CA SER A 66 1.44 7.05 -14.51
C SER A 66 2.39 6.12 -13.75
N GLY A 67 1.97 5.63 -12.58
CA GLY A 67 2.70 4.67 -11.75
C GLY A 67 1.82 3.51 -11.33
N GLN A 68 2.42 2.33 -11.17
CA GLN A 68 1.69 1.17 -10.68
C GLN A 68 1.43 1.28 -9.17
N ILE A 69 0.19 1.64 -8.82
CA ILE A 69 -0.32 1.53 -7.44
C ILE A 69 -1.23 0.31 -7.40
N CYS A 70 -0.88 -0.69 -6.60
CA CYS A 70 -1.69 -1.90 -6.45
C CYS A 70 -1.60 -2.49 -5.05
N SER A 71 -2.63 -3.22 -4.67
CA SER A 71 -2.68 -4.03 -3.47
C SER A 71 -3.63 -5.20 -3.71
N ALA A 72 -3.25 -6.40 -3.25
CA ALA A 72 -4.12 -7.57 -3.21
C ALA A 72 -4.87 -7.68 -1.86
N HIS A 73 -4.76 -6.68 -0.98
CA HIS A 73 -5.23 -6.74 0.40
C HIS A 73 -6.46 -5.86 0.60
N GLN A 74 -7.60 -6.25 0.01
CA GLN A 74 -8.86 -5.54 0.23
C GLN A 74 -9.50 -5.97 1.55
N MET A 75 -9.96 -4.99 2.32
CA MET A 75 -10.35 -5.14 3.72
C MET A 75 -11.50 -4.18 4.06
N GLY A 76 -12.29 -4.51 5.07
CA GLY A 76 -13.22 -3.56 5.69
C GLY A 76 -14.52 -3.26 4.94
N SER A 77 -14.97 -4.12 4.02
CA SER A 77 -16.28 -3.98 3.37
C SER A 77 -17.46 -4.40 4.26
N CYS A 78 -17.23 -5.24 5.28
CA CYS A 78 -18.23 -5.69 6.26
C CYS A 78 -17.70 -5.51 7.69
N ARG A 79 -17.21 -4.30 8.00
CA ARG A 79 -16.44 -4.00 9.22
C ARG A 79 -17.09 -4.55 10.48
N MET A 80 -16.26 -5.16 11.30
CA MET A 80 -16.50 -5.47 12.71
C MET A 80 -16.53 -4.19 13.53
N GLY A 81 -17.42 -4.13 14.52
CA GLY A 81 -17.46 -3.04 15.49
C GLY A 81 -18.37 -3.32 16.66
N ILE A 82 -18.45 -2.36 17.57
CA ILE A 82 -19.26 -2.46 18.81
C ILE A 82 -20.64 -1.78 18.69
N ARG A 83 -20.94 -1.15 17.54
CA ARG A 83 -22.19 -0.42 17.30
C ARG A 83 -22.79 -0.78 15.93
N PRO A 84 -24.07 -1.17 15.84
CA PRO A 84 -24.71 -1.55 14.57
C PRO A 84 -24.77 -0.40 13.56
N LYS A 85 -24.79 0.86 14.03
CA LYS A 85 -24.80 2.04 13.15
C LYS A 85 -23.48 2.26 12.39
N GLU A 86 -22.39 1.65 12.86
CA GLU A 86 -21.03 1.91 12.36
C GLU A 86 -20.32 0.64 11.88
N SER A 87 -20.98 -0.52 11.96
CA SER A 87 -20.39 -1.82 11.64
C SER A 87 -21.45 -2.79 11.10
N ALA A 88 -21.01 -3.72 10.25
CA ALA A 88 -21.88 -4.75 9.68
C ALA A 88 -21.98 -5.98 10.59
N VAL A 89 -20.90 -6.27 11.33
CA VAL A 89 -20.82 -7.40 12.25
C VAL A 89 -20.35 -6.98 13.64
N ARG A 90 -20.73 -7.78 14.64
CA ARG A 90 -20.27 -7.70 16.03
C ARG A 90 -18.80 -8.09 16.13
N PRO A 91 -18.13 -7.89 17.28
CA PRO A 91 -16.76 -8.38 17.52
C PRO A 91 -16.61 -9.90 17.36
N THR A 92 -17.71 -10.63 17.41
CA THR A 92 -17.80 -12.08 17.19
C THR A 92 -17.87 -12.48 15.72
N GLY A 93 -17.95 -11.53 14.79
CA GLY A 93 -18.20 -11.80 13.36
C GLY A 93 -19.68 -12.06 13.01
N GLU A 94 -20.56 -12.13 14.01
CA GLU A 94 -22.00 -12.30 13.78
C GLU A 94 -22.63 -10.99 13.29
N THR A 95 -23.52 -11.06 12.29
CA THR A 95 -24.22 -9.89 11.77
C THR A 95 -25.13 -9.25 12.83
N TRP A 96 -25.36 -7.95 12.70
CA TRP A 96 -26.33 -7.26 13.57
C TRP A 96 -27.79 -7.56 13.20
N GLU A 97 -28.05 -7.81 11.92
CA GLU A 97 -29.41 -7.93 11.35
C GLU A 97 -29.99 -9.34 11.47
N VAL A 98 -29.14 -10.37 11.33
CA VAL A 98 -29.56 -11.78 11.30
C VAL A 98 -28.77 -12.59 12.32
N GLY A 99 -29.47 -13.12 13.32
CA GLY A 99 -28.87 -14.03 14.30
C GLY A 99 -28.39 -15.34 13.65
N GLY A 100 -27.22 -15.82 14.07
CA GLY A 100 -26.60 -17.04 13.56
C GLY A 100 -25.91 -16.90 12.20
N LEU A 101 -25.87 -15.70 11.61
CA LEU A 101 -25.14 -15.42 10.37
C LEU A 101 -23.79 -14.77 10.69
N PHE A 102 -22.69 -15.33 10.16
CA PHE A 102 -21.32 -14.89 10.46
C PHE A 102 -20.53 -14.54 9.20
N VAL A 103 -19.59 -13.59 9.34
CA VAL A 103 -18.57 -13.26 8.34
C VAL A 103 -17.19 -13.42 8.97
N ALA A 104 -16.27 -14.08 8.29
CA ALA A 104 -14.97 -14.48 8.84
C ALA A 104 -13.84 -14.37 7.80
N ASP A 105 -13.83 -13.29 7.02
CA ASP A 105 -12.77 -12.96 6.06
C ASP A 105 -12.22 -11.54 6.30
N THR A 106 -11.36 -11.02 5.41
CA THR A 106 -10.77 -9.69 5.58
C THR A 106 -11.78 -8.53 5.53
N SER A 107 -13.01 -8.76 5.06
CA SER A 107 -14.05 -7.75 5.03
C SER A 107 -14.40 -7.24 6.44
N VAL A 108 -14.18 -8.05 7.47
CA VAL A 108 -14.51 -7.67 8.86
C VAL A 108 -13.47 -6.79 9.52
N PHE A 109 -12.29 -6.62 8.93
CA PHE A 109 -11.26 -5.77 9.54
C PHE A 109 -11.74 -4.32 9.67
N PRO A 110 -11.64 -3.70 10.86
CA PRO A 110 -12.12 -2.32 11.05
C PRO A 110 -11.37 -1.28 10.21
N THR A 111 -10.08 -1.52 9.94
CA THR A 111 -9.19 -0.64 9.16
C THR A 111 -8.18 -1.48 8.38
N ALA A 112 -7.46 -0.83 7.45
CA ALA A 112 -6.30 -1.46 6.80
C ALA A 112 -5.18 -1.75 7.82
N LEU A 113 -4.50 -2.89 7.67
CA LEU A 113 -3.45 -3.34 8.60
C LEU A 113 -2.05 -2.79 8.29
N GLY A 114 -1.84 -2.28 7.06
CA GLY A 114 -0.51 -1.87 6.59
C GLY A 114 0.49 -3.00 6.30
N VAL A 115 0.10 -4.27 6.53
CA VAL A 115 0.90 -5.47 6.31
C VAL A 115 0.09 -6.56 5.60
N ASN A 116 0.73 -7.67 5.23
CA ASN A 116 0.04 -8.82 4.65
C ASN A 116 -1.00 -9.39 5.65
N PRO A 117 -2.29 -9.49 5.27
CA PRO A 117 -3.36 -9.88 6.18
C PRO A 117 -3.47 -11.39 6.46
N MET A 118 -2.67 -12.25 5.80
CA MET A 118 -2.83 -13.71 5.82
C MET A 118 -3.03 -14.30 7.22
N VAL A 119 -2.10 -14.02 8.15
CA VAL A 119 -2.16 -14.59 9.50
C VAL A 119 -3.31 -14.00 10.31
N THR A 120 -3.57 -12.70 10.14
CA THR A 120 -4.67 -12.03 10.83
C THR A 120 -6.03 -12.56 10.39
N VAL A 121 -6.23 -12.80 9.08
CA VAL A 121 -7.51 -13.33 8.58
C VAL A 121 -7.68 -14.79 8.97
N GLN A 122 -6.61 -15.58 8.96
CA GLN A 122 -6.64 -16.95 9.48
C GLN A 122 -7.07 -16.96 10.96
N SER A 123 -6.62 -15.98 11.76
CA SER A 123 -6.99 -15.87 13.17
C SER A 123 -8.45 -15.45 13.37
N ILE A 124 -9.02 -14.66 12.46
CA ILE A 124 -10.46 -14.33 12.48
C ILE A 124 -11.32 -15.53 12.09
N ALA A 125 -10.83 -16.37 11.18
CA ALA A 125 -11.56 -17.53 10.67
C ALA A 125 -11.51 -18.77 11.59
N TYR A 126 -10.62 -18.79 12.57
CA TYR A 126 -10.41 -19.91 13.50
C TYR A 126 -11.40 -19.87 14.68
#